data_AF-A0A2T2V7R6-F1
#
_entry.id   AF-A0A2T2V7R6-F1
#
_cell.length_a   1.000
_cell.length_b   1.000
_cell.length_c   1.000
_cell.angle_alpha   90.00
_cell.angle_beta   90.00
_cell.angle_gamma   90.00
#
_symmetry.space_group_name_H-M   'P 1'
#
loop_
_entity.id
_entity.type
_entity.pdbx_description
1 polymer ?
#
loop_
_entity_poly.entity_id
_entity_poly.type
_entity_poly.pdbx_seq_one_letter_code
_entity_poly.pdbx_strand_id
1 'polypeptide(L)'
;MKRLTLIALTIVAAGCFSSALKAQQIPLYSQYHNNPFLYNPARAGETTNLQVNGIYRKQWTDFNGAPETRALTLDGAIQNKRIGLGGYLFSDNTDILERLGGKASYAYHLPLGSNKQHTVSLGISVGFEQVGIDEQRIEVTDPQDPLVRNNLSNGGAFDASEGLNYSFKGLNLGVSVPQIIGNELSFVTNKNEGGANYQLSRHYLVKCSA
;
A
#
# COMPACT_ATOMS: atom_id res chain seq x y z
N MET A 1 44.49 -1.55 0.21
CA MET A 1 43.72 -0.57 1.02
C MET A 1 42.27 -0.40 0.56
N LYS A 2 41.99 -0.13 -0.73
CA LYS A 2 40.59 0.08 -1.23
C LYS A 2 39.62 -1.08 -0.97
N ARG A 3 40.10 -2.34 -0.96
CA ARG A 3 39.26 -3.52 -0.69
C ARG A 3 38.87 -3.67 0.79
N LEU A 4 39.76 -3.29 1.72
CA LEU A 4 39.48 -3.32 3.16
C LEU A 4 38.50 -2.23 3.59
N THR A 5 38.60 -1.04 2.98
CA THR A 5 37.61 0.04 3.19
C THR A 5 36.24 -0.33 2.64
N LEU A 6 36.16 -1.06 1.52
CA LEU A 6 34.90 -1.57 0.98
C LEU A 6 34.26 -2.62 1.91
N ILE A 7 35.07 -3.54 2.46
CA ILE A 7 34.60 -4.54 3.41
C ILE A 7 34.11 -3.87 4.71
N ALA A 8 34.86 -2.90 5.24
CA ALA A 8 34.46 -2.15 6.43
C ALA A 8 33.15 -1.36 6.20
N LEU A 9 32.98 -0.72 5.04
CA LEU A 9 31.75 -0.01 4.69
C LEU A 9 30.55 -0.96 4.57
N THR A 10 30.77 -2.17 4.06
CA THR A 10 29.73 -3.20 3.92
C THR A 10 29.30 -3.76 5.28
N ILE A 11 30.25 -3.94 6.21
CA ILE A 11 29.97 -4.42 7.57
C ILE A 11 29.26 -3.34 8.40
N VAL A 12 29.64 -2.07 8.26
CA VAL A 12 28.94 -0.95 8.92
C VAL A 12 27.53 -0.78 8.37
N ALA A 13 27.35 -0.92 7.05
CA ALA A 13 26.01 -0.90 6.44
C ALA A 13 25.14 -2.07 6.93
N ALA A 14 25.70 -3.27 7.09
CA ALA A 14 24.98 -4.44 7.62
C ALA A 14 24.64 -4.30 9.12
N GLY A 15 25.52 -3.69 9.92
CA GLY A 15 25.30 -3.44 11.35
C GLY A 15 24.19 -2.41 11.64
N CYS A 16 23.86 -1.53 10.70
CA CYS A 16 22.75 -0.58 10.84
C CYS A 16 21.36 -1.21 10.66
N PHE A 17 21.26 -2.47 10.23
CA PHE A 17 19.96 -3.16 10.03
C PHE A 17 19.48 -3.96 11.24
N SER A 18 20.22 -3.99 12.36
CA SER A 18 19.89 -4.84 13.52
C SER A 18 18.96 -4.18 14.57
N SER A 19 18.37 -3.01 14.30
CA SER A 19 17.43 -2.38 15.22
C SER A 19 16.02 -2.95 15.05
N ALA A 20 15.54 -3.63 16.10
CA ALA A 20 14.15 -4.00 16.40
C ALA A 20 13.21 -4.08 15.17
N LEU A 21 13.22 -5.23 14.50
CA LEU A 21 12.23 -5.55 13.47
C LEU A 21 10.84 -5.57 14.11
N LYS A 22 10.11 -4.45 14.02
CA LYS A 22 8.66 -4.47 14.23
C LYS A 22 8.06 -5.20 13.03
N ALA A 23 7.35 -6.29 13.28
CA ALA A 23 6.58 -6.96 12.24
C ALA A 23 5.55 -5.98 11.69
N GLN A 24 5.81 -5.44 10.51
CA GLN A 24 4.93 -4.53 9.80
C GLN A 24 4.02 -5.36 8.89
N GLN A 25 2.79 -5.60 9.32
CA GLN A 25 1.80 -6.31 8.52
C GLN A 25 1.07 -5.29 7.63
N ILE A 26 1.70 -4.97 6.51
CA ILE A 26 0.98 -4.40 5.37
C ILE A 26 0.32 -5.59 4.67
N PRO A 27 -0.92 -5.49 4.16
CA PRO A 27 -1.43 -6.45 3.21
C PRO A 27 -0.50 -6.46 1.99
N LEU A 28 0.48 -7.35 1.99
CA LEU A 28 1.47 -7.39 0.92
C LEU A 28 0.89 -8.25 -0.21
N TYR A 29 0.62 -7.56 -1.32
CA TYR A 29 0.18 -8.13 -2.57
C TYR A 29 1.25 -9.05 -3.14
N SER A 30 0.96 -10.33 -3.37
CA SER A 30 1.85 -11.22 -4.13
C SER A 30 2.05 -10.77 -5.59
N GLN A 31 1.25 -9.81 -6.05
CA GLN A 31 1.19 -9.32 -7.44
C GLN A 31 1.98 -8.03 -7.69
N TYR A 32 2.76 -7.55 -6.72
CA TYR A 32 3.56 -6.31 -6.85
C TYR A 32 4.59 -6.35 -7.99
N HIS A 33 4.98 -7.54 -8.43
CA HIS A 33 5.88 -7.73 -9.58
C HIS A 33 5.16 -7.35 -10.88
N ASN A 34 3.90 -7.73 -11.00
CA ASN A 34 3.08 -7.52 -12.19
C ASN A 34 2.52 -6.10 -12.25
N ASN A 35 2.14 -5.54 -11.11
CA ASN A 35 1.74 -4.14 -11.01
C ASN A 35 2.57 -3.39 -9.97
N PRO A 36 3.63 -2.69 -10.42
CA PRO A 36 4.51 -1.96 -9.54
C PRO A 36 3.94 -0.62 -9.06
N PHE A 37 2.93 -0.10 -9.74
CA PHE A 37 2.25 1.14 -9.36
C PHE A 37 1.51 0.97 -8.01
N LEU A 38 1.00 -0.23 -7.71
CA LEU A 38 0.30 -0.53 -6.45
C LEU A 38 1.14 -0.30 -5.18
N TYR A 39 2.47 -0.47 -5.26
CA TYR A 39 3.32 -0.31 -4.08
C TYR A 39 4.01 1.06 -4.02
N ASN A 40 4.22 1.71 -5.16
CA ASN A 40 4.91 3.00 -5.23
C ASN A 40 4.22 3.91 -6.24
N PRO A 41 3.56 5.00 -5.78
CA PRO A 41 2.87 5.92 -6.68
C PRO A 41 3.82 6.60 -7.68
N ALA A 42 5.13 6.67 -7.40
CA ALA A 42 6.13 7.20 -8.33
C ALA A 42 6.35 6.33 -9.58
N ARG A 43 5.78 5.12 -9.59
CA ARG A 43 5.81 4.20 -10.74
C ARG A 43 4.54 4.21 -11.59
N ALA A 44 3.57 5.06 -11.27
CA ALA A 44 2.43 5.28 -12.16
C ALA A 44 2.92 5.75 -13.54
N GLY A 45 2.43 5.18 -14.64
CA GLY A 45 2.80 5.64 -15.99
C GLY A 45 4.27 5.39 -16.36
N GLU A 46 4.92 4.40 -15.75
CA GLU A 46 6.27 3.99 -16.15
C GLU A 46 6.27 3.42 -17.58
N THR A 47 5.20 2.72 -17.96
CA THR A 47 4.94 2.39 -19.36
C THR A 47 4.15 3.52 -20.02
N THR A 48 4.39 3.75 -21.31
CA THR A 48 3.75 4.84 -22.07
C THR A 48 2.31 4.52 -22.43
N ASN A 49 1.96 3.25 -22.45
CA ASN A 49 0.63 2.81 -22.81
C ASN A 49 -0.29 2.93 -21.60
N LEU A 50 -1.59 3.06 -21.87
CA LEU A 50 -2.59 2.89 -20.83
C LEU A 50 -2.60 1.42 -20.38
N GLN A 51 -2.36 1.18 -19.11
CA GLN A 51 -2.40 -0.13 -18.49
C GLN A 51 -3.65 -0.27 -17.63
N VAL A 52 -4.38 -1.36 -17.85
CA VAL A 52 -5.53 -1.76 -17.03
C VAL A 52 -5.22 -3.14 -16.48
N ASN A 53 -5.26 -3.30 -15.16
CA ASN A 53 -5.06 -4.60 -14.52
C ASN A 53 -6.20 -4.90 -13.55
N GLY A 54 -6.76 -6.10 -13.65
CA GLY A 54 -7.69 -6.67 -12.68
C GLY A 54 -6.97 -7.72 -11.83
N ILE A 55 -7.16 -7.64 -10.52
CA ILE A 55 -6.57 -8.56 -9.56
C ILE A 55 -7.72 -9.22 -8.79
N TYR A 56 -7.69 -10.55 -8.76
CA TYR A 56 -8.53 -11.38 -7.91
C TYR A 56 -7.62 -12.32 -7.14
N ARG A 57 -7.66 -12.25 -5.81
CA ARG A 57 -6.86 -13.10 -4.93
C ARG A 57 -7.76 -13.69 -3.87
N LYS A 58 -7.82 -15.02 -3.80
CA LYS A 58 -8.41 -15.75 -2.69
C LYS A 58 -7.34 -16.63 -2.08
N GLN A 59 -7.10 -16.49 -0.78
CA GLN A 59 -6.11 -17.29 -0.05
C GLN A 59 -6.82 -18.23 0.91
N TRP A 60 -6.15 -19.30 1.36
CA TRP A 60 -6.61 -20.17 2.44
C TRP A 60 -8.06 -20.64 2.27
N THR A 61 -8.42 -21.06 1.05
CA THR A 61 -9.79 -21.32 0.58
C THR A 61 -10.57 -22.35 1.39
N ASP A 62 -9.87 -23.16 2.19
CA ASP A 62 -10.44 -24.23 3.00
C ASP A 62 -10.90 -23.73 4.39
N PHE A 63 -10.64 -22.47 4.73
CA PHE A 63 -11.07 -21.85 5.97
C PHE A 63 -12.28 -20.94 5.74
N ASN A 64 -13.25 -20.96 6.65
CA ASN A 64 -14.34 -19.98 6.64
C ASN A 64 -13.77 -18.59 6.96
N GLY A 65 -14.27 -17.55 6.31
CA GLY A 65 -13.74 -16.19 6.45
C GLY A 65 -12.39 -15.94 5.77
N ALA A 66 -11.95 -16.82 4.86
CA ALA A 66 -10.65 -16.70 4.23
C ALA A 66 -10.45 -15.36 3.48
N PRO A 67 -9.22 -14.79 3.48
CA PRO A 67 -8.96 -13.51 2.85
C PRO A 67 -9.24 -13.51 1.34
N GLU A 68 -10.08 -12.59 0.91
CA GLU A 68 -10.42 -12.34 -0.49
C GLU A 68 -10.18 -10.87 -0.85
N THR A 69 -9.25 -10.65 -1.78
CA THR A 69 -8.86 -9.31 -2.24
C THR A 69 -9.17 -9.17 -3.73
N ARG A 70 -9.85 -8.07 -4.08
CA ARG A 70 -10.16 -7.67 -5.45
C ARG A 70 -9.61 -6.27 -5.68
N ALA A 71 -8.95 -6.04 -6.80
CA ALA A 71 -8.53 -4.70 -7.17
C ALA A 71 -8.60 -4.47 -8.67
N LEU A 72 -8.88 -3.22 -9.04
CA LEU A 72 -8.81 -2.74 -10.40
C LEU A 72 -7.88 -1.54 -10.43
N THR A 73 -6.89 -1.58 -11.31
CA THR A 73 -5.87 -0.53 -11.43
C THR A 73 -5.87 0.01 -12.84
N LEU A 74 -5.65 1.31 -12.97
CA LEU A 74 -5.49 2.01 -14.23
C LEU A 74 -4.29 2.95 -14.10
N ASP A 75 -3.31 2.88 -14.99
CA ASP A 75 -2.21 3.84 -15.02
C ASP A 75 -1.70 4.09 -16.43
N GLY A 76 -1.11 5.27 -16.68
CA GLY A 76 -0.56 5.62 -17.98
C GLY A 76 0.28 6.90 -17.94
N ALA A 77 1.18 7.03 -18.91
CA ALA A 77 2.04 8.20 -19.07
C ALA A 77 1.48 9.20 -20.07
N ILE A 78 1.55 10.48 -19.74
CA ILE A 78 1.23 11.60 -20.63
C ILE A 78 2.44 12.55 -20.75
N GLN A 79 2.34 13.52 -21.67
CA GLN A 79 3.39 14.53 -21.91
C GLN A 79 4.80 13.91 -22.13
N ASN A 80 4.90 12.99 -23.10
CA ASN A 80 6.18 12.35 -23.45
C ASN A 80 6.87 11.66 -22.25
N LYS A 81 6.08 10.93 -21.45
CA LYS A 81 6.48 10.21 -20.24
C LYS A 81 6.98 11.09 -19.08
N ARG A 82 6.74 12.40 -19.09
CA ARG A 82 7.10 13.25 -17.94
C ARG A 82 6.11 13.17 -16.80
N ILE A 83 4.86 12.89 -17.10
CA ILE A 83 3.79 12.79 -16.10
C ILE A 83 3.16 11.41 -16.20
N GLY A 84 3.06 10.73 -15.08
CA GLY A 84 2.27 9.51 -14.91
C GLY A 84 1.00 9.81 -14.13
N LEU A 85 -0.13 9.33 -14.61
CA LEU A 85 -1.38 9.36 -13.88
C LEU A 85 -1.82 7.92 -13.64
N GLY A 86 -2.36 7.66 -12.45
CA GLY A 86 -2.93 6.36 -12.17
C GLY A 86 -3.96 6.42 -11.06
N GLY A 87 -4.69 5.34 -10.91
CA GLY A 87 -5.63 5.16 -9.83
C GLY A 87 -5.97 3.69 -9.67
N TYR A 88 -6.44 3.33 -8.49
CA TYR A 88 -6.92 1.99 -8.24
C TYR A 88 -8.06 1.99 -7.23
N LEU A 89 -8.95 1.03 -7.43
CA LEU A 89 -10.00 0.67 -6.50
C LEU A 89 -9.68 -0.71 -5.94
N PHE A 90 -9.94 -0.93 -4.67
CA PHE A 90 -9.74 -2.23 -4.04
C PHE A 90 -10.88 -2.52 -3.06
N SER A 91 -11.21 -3.81 -2.97
CA SER A 91 -12.09 -4.38 -1.96
C SER A 91 -11.37 -5.58 -1.37
N ASP A 92 -11.20 -5.58 -0.06
CA ASP A 92 -10.48 -6.60 0.68
C ASP A 92 -11.35 -7.06 1.84
N ASN A 93 -11.78 -8.33 1.77
CA ASN A 93 -12.64 -8.95 2.76
C ASN A 93 -11.82 -10.01 3.49
N THR A 94 -11.63 -9.83 4.79
CA THR A 94 -10.92 -10.76 5.65
C THR A 94 -11.81 -11.06 6.85
N ASP A 95 -12.39 -12.25 6.86
CA ASP A 95 -13.34 -12.69 7.88
C ASP A 95 -14.50 -11.69 8.08
N ILE A 96 -14.62 -11.11 9.27
CA ILE A 96 -15.61 -10.08 9.61
C ILE A 96 -15.22 -8.66 9.14
N LEU A 97 -13.97 -8.43 8.71
CA LEU A 97 -13.50 -7.11 8.29
C LEU A 97 -13.66 -6.93 6.78
N GLU A 98 -14.32 -5.83 6.41
CA GLU A 98 -14.45 -5.40 5.01
C GLU A 98 -13.76 -4.06 4.80
N ARG A 99 -12.86 -4.00 3.82
CA ARG A 99 -12.14 -2.78 3.46
C ARG A 99 -12.43 -2.44 2.02
N LEU A 100 -12.97 -1.24 1.80
CA LEU A 100 -13.21 -0.70 0.47
C LEU A 100 -12.45 0.61 0.35
N GLY A 101 -11.68 0.77 -0.72
CA GLY A 101 -10.94 2.01 -0.90
C GLY A 101 -10.63 2.31 -2.35
N GLY A 102 -10.29 3.56 -2.56
CA GLY A 102 -9.88 4.07 -3.86
C GLY A 102 -8.80 5.12 -3.70
N LYS A 103 -7.78 5.07 -4.55
CA LYS A 103 -6.73 6.09 -4.61
C LYS A 103 -6.50 6.58 -6.02
N ALA A 104 -6.26 7.87 -6.13
CA ALA A 104 -5.71 8.51 -7.32
C ALA A 104 -4.24 8.83 -7.07
N SER A 105 -3.43 8.80 -8.11
CA SER A 105 -1.98 8.98 -8.03
C SER A 105 -1.48 9.84 -9.18
N TYR A 106 -0.48 10.64 -8.85
CA TYR A 106 0.24 11.49 -9.77
C TYR A 106 1.73 11.21 -9.61
N ALA A 107 2.40 10.91 -10.72
CA ALA A 107 3.84 10.72 -10.80
C ALA A 107 4.47 11.74 -11.74
N TYR A 108 5.65 12.21 -11.39
CA TYR A 108 6.47 13.08 -12.20
C TYR A 108 7.82 12.42 -12.46
N HIS A 109 8.14 12.20 -13.72
CA HIS A 109 9.37 11.55 -14.16
C HIS A 109 10.36 12.59 -14.73
N LEU A 110 11.52 12.67 -14.10
CA LEU A 110 12.66 13.49 -14.45
C LEU A 110 13.74 12.64 -15.12
N PRO A 111 13.72 12.51 -16.46
CA PRO A 111 14.83 11.89 -17.18
C PRO A 111 16.06 12.80 -17.11
N LEU A 112 17.17 12.25 -16.63
CA LEU A 112 18.47 12.90 -16.47
C LEU A 112 19.45 12.41 -17.55
N GLY A 113 20.28 13.36 -18.04
CA GLY A 113 21.33 13.12 -19.04
C GLY A 113 20.83 13.06 -20.49
N SER A 114 21.74 13.28 -21.44
CA SER A 114 21.42 13.34 -22.89
C SER A 114 20.79 12.06 -23.43
N ASN A 115 21.09 10.90 -22.83
CA ASN A 115 20.59 9.61 -23.26
C ASN A 115 19.30 9.16 -22.54
N LYS A 116 18.78 9.95 -21.60
CA LYS A 116 17.57 9.64 -20.78
C LYS A 116 17.60 8.24 -20.13
N GLN A 117 18.79 7.72 -19.84
CA GLN A 117 18.99 6.40 -19.23
C GLN A 117 18.78 6.40 -17.71
N HIS A 118 18.89 7.58 -17.10
CA HIS A 118 18.65 7.80 -15.69
C HIS A 118 17.30 8.51 -15.57
N THR A 119 16.39 8.00 -14.75
CA THR A 119 15.11 8.66 -14.50
C THR A 119 14.85 8.68 -13.01
N VAL A 120 14.68 9.87 -12.46
CA VAL A 120 14.20 10.06 -11.09
C VAL A 120 12.70 10.31 -11.17
N SER A 121 11.90 9.58 -10.41
CA SER A 121 10.44 9.71 -10.40
C SER A 121 9.99 10.04 -9.00
N LEU A 122 9.09 11.00 -8.88
CA LEU A 122 8.41 11.37 -7.65
C LEU A 122 6.93 11.07 -7.81
N GLY A 123 6.28 10.58 -6.78
CA GLY A 123 4.86 10.26 -6.84
C GLY A 123 4.14 10.59 -5.55
N ILE A 124 2.90 11.02 -5.71
CA ILE A 124 1.97 11.21 -4.61
C ILE A 124 0.67 10.51 -4.96
N SER A 125 0.02 9.96 -3.95
CA SER A 125 -1.30 9.36 -4.05
C SER A 125 -2.18 9.87 -2.93
N VAL A 126 -3.44 10.10 -3.25
CA VAL A 126 -4.48 10.48 -2.30
C VAL A 126 -5.69 9.61 -2.54
N GLY A 127 -6.41 9.30 -1.48
CA GLY A 127 -7.55 8.41 -1.57
C GLY A 127 -8.44 8.45 -0.34
N PHE A 128 -9.43 7.57 -0.37
CA PHE A 128 -10.35 7.34 0.71
C PHE A 128 -10.47 5.84 0.93
N GLU A 129 -10.50 5.45 2.19
CA GLU A 129 -10.66 4.07 2.63
C GLU A 129 -11.78 4.01 3.66
N GLN A 130 -12.67 3.05 3.48
CA GLN A 130 -13.73 2.72 4.40
C GLN A 130 -13.47 1.32 4.95
N VAL A 131 -13.55 1.20 6.27
CA VAL A 131 -13.45 -0.07 7.00
C VAL A 131 -14.80 -0.33 7.67
N GLY A 132 -15.39 -1.47 7.36
CA GLY A 132 -16.63 -1.95 7.94
C GLY A 132 -16.43 -3.29 8.62
N ILE A 133 -17.42 -3.67 9.44
CA ILE A 133 -17.51 -4.99 10.06
C ILE A 133 -18.80 -5.65 9.55
N ASP A 134 -18.68 -6.84 8.95
CA ASP A 134 -19.82 -7.65 8.52
C ASP A 134 -20.41 -8.38 9.72
N GLU A 135 -21.49 -7.82 10.28
CA GLU A 135 -22.21 -8.38 11.43
C GLU A 135 -22.76 -9.79 11.17
N GLN A 136 -23.03 -10.15 9.90
CA GLN A 136 -23.60 -11.46 9.56
C GLN A 136 -22.61 -12.61 9.71
N ARG A 137 -21.30 -12.30 9.78
CA ARG A 137 -20.23 -13.29 9.95
C ARG A 137 -19.73 -13.38 11.39
N ILE A 138 -20.30 -12.60 12.30
CA ILE A 138 -19.91 -12.64 13.71
C ILE A 138 -20.58 -13.87 14.36
N GLU A 139 -19.80 -14.93 14.57
CA GLU A 139 -20.22 -16.05 15.40
C GLU A 139 -20.00 -15.71 16.89
N VAL A 140 -21.05 -15.23 17.56
CA VAL A 140 -21.02 -14.92 19.00
C VAL A 140 -21.46 -16.11 19.84
N THR A 141 -20.75 -16.36 20.95
CA THR A 141 -21.17 -17.34 21.98
C THR A 141 -22.37 -16.86 22.80
N ASP A 142 -22.52 -15.53 22.99
CA ASP A 142 -23.66 -14.90 23.65
C ASP A 142 -24.43 -13.99 22.67
N PRO A 143 -25.64 -14.39 22.24
CA PRO A 143 -26.50 -13.58 21.36
C PRO A 143 -26.99 -12.25 21.97
N GLN A 144 -26.76 -12.00 23.27
CA GLN A 144 -27.14 -10.76 23.95
C GLN A 144 -25.95 -9.82 24.22
N ASP A 145 -24.76 -10.10 23.68
CA ASP A 145 -23.57 -9.26 23.87
C ASP A 145 -23.80 -7.82 23.35
N PRO A 146 -23.74 -6.79 24.22
CA PRO A 146 -23.93 -5.38 23.84
C PRO A 146 -22.92 -4.85 22.81
N LEU A 147 -21.73 -5.47 22.67
CA LEU A 147 -20.69 -5.07 21.72
C LEU A 147 -21.01 -5.51 20.29
N VAL A 148 -21.77 -6.60 20.12
CA VAL A 148 -22.22 -7.09 18.81
C VAL A 148 -23.57 -6.49 18.42
N ARG A 149 -24.40 -6.10 19.40
CA ARG A 149 -25.76 -5.60 19.17
C ARG A 149 -25.85 -4.10 18.87
N ASN A 150 -24.77 -3.35 19.09
CA ASN A 150 -24.69 -1.94 18.72
C ASN A 150 -24.22 -1.85 17.27
N ASN A 151 -25.14 -1.52 16.34
CA ASN A 151 -24.88 -1.27 14.90
C ASN A 151 -23.44 -0.77 14.68
N LEU A 152 -22.56 -1.64 14.22
CA LEU A 152 -21.15 -1.33 14.01
C LEU A 152 -21.08 -0.39 12.81
N SER A 153 -20.83 0.89 13.08
CA SER A 153 -20.79 1.91 12.03
C SER A 153 -19.51 1.79 11.22
N ASN A 154 -19.62 1.81 9.89
CA ASN A 154 -18.46 1.89 9.00
C ASN A 154 -17.61 3.14 9.30
N GLY A 155 -16.31 2.95 9.54
CA GLY A 155 -15.34 4.03 9.69
C GLY A 155 -14.78 4.43 8.33
N GLY A 156 -14.78 5.73 8.01
CA GLY A 156 -14.14 6.28 6.82
C GLY A 156 -12.89 7.09 7.17
N ALA A 157 -11.84 6.95 6.38
CA ALA A 157 -10.61 7.72 6.52
C ALA A 157 -10.07 8.19 5.16
N PHE A 158 -9.54 9.42 5.16
CA PHE A 158 -8.71 9.88 4.06
C PHE A 158 -7.31 9.28 4.17
N ASP A 159 -6.75 8.95 3.02
CA ASP A 159 -5.41 8.40 2.92
C ASP A 159 -4.53 9.19 1.95
N ALA A 160 -3.25 9.28 2.25
CA ALA A 160 -2.23 9.83 1.36
C ALA A 160 -0.95 9.00 1.42
N SER A 161 -0.29 8.86 0.29
CA SER A 161 0.94 8.09 0.13
C SER A 161 1.93 8.86 -0.75
N GLU A 162 3.22 8.69 -0.51
CA GLU A 162 4.28 9.29 -1.32
C GLU A 162 5.27 8.23 -1.79
N GLY A 163 6.01 8.56 -2.84
CA GLY A 163 6.97 7.66 -3.44
C GLY A 163 8.09 8.38 -4.17
N LEU A 164 9.25 7.76 -4.16
CA LEU A 164 10.41 8.10 -4.96
C LEU A 164 10.89 6.84 -5.66
N ASN A 165 11.25 6.94 -6.94
CA ASN A 165 11.85 5.84 -7.68
C ASN A 165 12.99 6.33 -8.57
N TYR A 166 14.12 5.65 -8.53
CA TYR A 166 15.25 5.87 -9.42
C TYR A 166 15.39 4.68 -10.36
N SER A 167 15.41 4.94 -11.66
CA SER A 167 15.52 3.93 -12.70
C SER A 167 16.78 4.12 -13.56
N PHE A 168 17.53 3.05 -13.79
CA PHE A 168 18.71 3.01 -14.63
C PHE A 168 18.87 1.67 -15.36
N LYS A 169 18.69 1.65 -16.69
CA LYS A 169 18.91 0.47 -17.57
C LYS A 169 18.31 -0.86 -17.04
N GLY A 170 17.14 -0.80 -16.40
CA GLY A 170 16.47 -1.97 -15.79
C GLY A 170 16.54 -2.01 -14.26
N LEU A 171 17.61 -1.46 -13.67
CA LEU A 171 17.70 -1.28 -12.23
C LEU A 171 16.66 -0.25 -11.76
N ASN A 172 15.83 -0.63 -10.80
CA ASN A 172 14.87 0.24 -10.15
C ASN A 172 15.10 0.22 -8.63
N LEU A 173 15.31 1.39 -8.07
CA LEU A 173 15.47 1.64 -6.64
C LEU A 173 14.34 2.56 -6.19
N GLY A 174 13.38 2.00 -5.46
CA GLY A 174 12.19 2.71 -5.02
C GLY A 174 12.09 2.79 -3.50
N VAL A 175 11.64 3.94 -3.01
CA VAL A 175 11.18 4.14 -1.64
C VAL A 175 9.74 4.64 -1.69
N SER A 176 8.84 4.10 -0.88
CA SER A 176 7.48 4.62 -0.75
C SER A 176 7.03 4.61 0.70
N VAL A 177 6.21 5.60 1.05
CA VAL A 177 5.61 5.75 2.36
C VAL A 177 4.10 5.75 2.15
N PRO A 178 3.43 4.59 2.21
CA PRO A 178 1.98 4.55 2.22
C PRO A 178 1.42 5.02 3.57
N GLN A 179 0.19 5.54 3.55
CA GLN A 179 -0.55 5.91 4.76
C GLN A 179 0.12 6.95 5.64
N ILE A 180 0.67 8.00 5.03
CA ILE A 180 1.38 9.10 5.71
C ILE A 180 0.48 9.82 6.70
N ILE A 181 -0.82 9.94 6.40
CA ILE A 181 -1.76 10.62 7.31
C ILE A 181 -1.81 9.88 8.65
N GLY A 182 -1.73 8.55 8.65
CA GLY A 182 -1.73 7.75 9.86
C GLY A 182 -3.06 7.81 10.62
N ASN A 183 -4.18 7.90 9.90
CA ASN A 183 -5.47 8.19 10.51
C ASN A 183 -5.94 7.04 11.39
N GLU A 184 -6.54 7.38 12.54
CA GLU A 184 -7.22 6.44 13.42
C GLU A 184 -8.70 6.40 13.03
N LEU A 185 -9.17 5.25 12.55
CA LEU A 185 -10.58 4.99 12.33
C LEU A 185 -11.20 4.59 13.66
N SER A 186 -11.91 5.51 14.29
CA SER A 186 -12.74 5.20 15.45
C SER A 186 -14.06 4.61 14.98
N PHE A 187 -14.34 3.38 15.36
CA PHE A 187 -15.68 2.82 15.27
C PHE A 187 -16.53 3.47 16.37
N VAL A 188 -17.64 4.12 15.98
CA VAL A 188 -18.51 4.77 16.96
C VAL A 188 -19.37 3.70 17.63
N THR A 189 -18.88 3.14 18.73
CA THR A 189 -19.72 2.48 19.73
C THR A 189 -20.33 3.57 20.64
N ASN A 190 -21.57 3.38 21.08
CA ASN A 190 -22.34 4.35 21.88
C ASN A 190 -21.51 5.06 22.97
N LYS A 191 -21.77 6.36 23.17
CA LYS A 191 -21.04 7.41 23.93
C LYS A 191 -20.45 7.11 25.33
N ASN A 192 -20.60 5.91 25.90
CA ASN A 192 -20.19 5.62 27.27
C ASN A 192 -19.23 4.43 27.43
N GLU A 193 -18.88 3.71 26.36
CA GLU A 193 -17.88 2.62 26.42
C GLU A 193 -16.88 2.82 25.27
N GLY A 194 -15.59 2.85 25.60
CA GLY A 194 -14.51 3.27 24.70
C GLY A 194 -14.58 2.59 23.34
N GLY A 195 -14.60 3.38 22.26
CA GLY A 195 -14.67 2.88 20.90
C GLY A 195 -13.45 2.03 20.51
N ALA A 196 -13.66 1.04 19.66
CA ALA A 196 -12.57 0.32 19.02
C ALA A 196 -11.88 1.26 18.01
N ASN A 197 -10.56 1.45 18.15
CA ASN A 197 -9.78 2.27 17.24
C ASN A 197 -8.99 1.36 16.29
N TYR A 198 -9.19 1.54 14.98
CA TYR A 198 -8.39 0.91 13.95
C TYR A 198 -7.41 1.92 13.37
N GLN A 199 -6.12 1.75 13.67
CA GLN A 199 -5.09 2.69 13.23
C GLN A 199 -4.50 2.29 11.88
N LEU A 200 -4.57 3.17 10.89
CA LEU A 200 -3.78 3.05 9.67
C LEU A 200 -2.32 3.37 10.02
N SER A 201 -1.52 2.34 10.32
CA SER A 201 -0.12 2.54 10.68
C SER A 201 0.70 3.01 9.48
N ARG A 202 1.62 3.95 9.72
CA ARG A 202 2.60 4.38 8.72
C ARG A 202 3.59 3.26 8.45
N HIS A 203 3.92 3.09 7.18
CA HIS A 203 4.87 2.08 6.75
C HIS A 203 5.94 2.68 5.83
N TYR A 204 7.13 2.10 5.84
CA TYR A 204 8.23 2.52 4.98
C TYR A 204 8.64 1.34 4.11
N LEU A 205 8.45 1.48 2.80
CA LEU A 205 8.76 0.45 1.82
C LEU A 205 10.03 0.83 1.08
N VAL A 206 10.98 -0.10 1.04
CA VAL A 206 12.20 0.01 0.22
C VAL A 206 12.26 -1.19 -0.71
N LYS A 207 12.41 -0.93 -2.02
CA LYS A 207 12.48 -1.97 -3.03
C LYS A 207 13.65 -1.74 -3.98
N CYS A 208 14.39 -2.80 -4.24
CA CYS A 208 15.38 -2.90 -5.31
C CYS A 208 14.95 -4.02 -6.26
N SER A 209 14.87 -3.74 -7.55
CA SER A 209 14.66 -4.76 -8.60
C SER A 209 15.59 -4.49 -9.78
N ALA A 210 16.20 -5.54 -10.33
CA ALA A 210 17.11 -5.47 -11.47
C ALA A 210 16.58 -6.29 -12.65
#